data_AF-A0A1G9FXM6-F1
#
_entry.id   AF-A0A1G9FXM6-F1
#
_cell.length_a   1.000
_cell.length_b   1.000
_cell.length_c   1.000
_cell.angle_alpha   90.00
_cell.angle_beta   90.00
_cell.angle_gamma   90.00
#
_symmetry.space_group_name_H-M   'P 1'
#
loop_
_entity.id
_entity.type
_entity.pdbx_description
1 polymer ?
#
loop_
_entity_poly.entity_id
_entity_poly.type
_entity_poly.pdbx_seq_one_letter_code
_entity_poly.pdbx_strand_id
1 'polypeptide(L)' 'MTSTAQIGIVVIGRNEGERFLACLKSLADFDGPLVYVDSGSTDGSVAAARDAGASVVELDMSRPFTAARARNSGLQRW' A
#
# COMPACT_ATOMS: atom_id res chain seq x y z
N MET A 1 -7.27 26.20 -6.13
CA MET A 1 -6.44 25.14 -5.53
C MET A 1 -5.88 24.31 -6.67
N THR A 2 -4.62 24.50 -7.03
CA THR A 2 -3.95 23.67 -8.04
C THR A 2 -3.79 22.27 -7.48
N SER A 3 -4.50 21.29 -8.06
CA SER A 3 -4.34 19.88 -7.73
C SER A 3 -2.92 19.42 -8.13
N THR A 4 -2.09 19.13 -7.13
CA THR A 4 -0.67 18.75 -7.28
C THR A 4 -0.40 17.31 -6.87
N ALA A 5 -1.32 16.37 -7.07
CA ALA A 5 -0.94 14.96 -6.99
C ALA A 5 -0.14 14.55 -8.26
N GLN A 6 1.07 15.09 -8.42
CA GLN A 6 2.07 14.62 -9.39
C GLN A 6 2.84 13.40 -8.86
N ILE A 7 2.60 13.03 -7.61
CA ILE A 7 3.30 11.94 -6.92
C ILE A 7 2.23 11.03 -6.33
N GLY A 8 2.39 9.72 -6.57
CA GLY A 8 1.65 8.66 -5.91
C GLY A 8 2.61 7.75 -5.15
N ILE A 9 2.14 7.13 -4.08
CA ILE A 9 2.93 6.24 -3.23
C ILE A 9 2.37 4.83 -3.32
N VAL A 10 3.24 3.88 -3.63
CA VAL A 10 2.93 2.45 -3.58
C VAL A 10 3.78 1.80 -2.50
N VAL A 11 3.13 1.38 -1.42
CA VAL A 11 3.73 0.58 -0.35
C VAL A 11 3.45 -0.89 -0.66
N ILE A 12 4.48 -1.73 -0.67
CA ILE A 12 4.34 -3.19 -0.80
C ILE A 12 4.73 -3.81 0.53
N GLY A 13 4.02 -4.84 0.99
CA GLY A 13 4.37 -5.47 2.26
C GLY A 13 3.67 -6.80 2.52
N ARG A 14 4.13 -7.46 3.59
CA ARG A 14 3.46 -8.61 4.19
C ARG A 14 3.91 -8.78 5.63
N ASN A 15 2.98 -8.77 6.58
CA ASN A 15 3.25 -9.09 7.99
C ASN A 15 4.38 -8.24 8.61
N GLU A 16 4.39 -6.93 8.35
CA GLU A 16 5.44 -6.02 8.81
C GLU A 16 5.11 -5.36 10.16
N GLY A 17 3.91 -5.60 10.72
CA GLY A 17 3.49 -5.16 12.04
C GLY A 17 3.78 -3.67 12.31
N GLU A 18 4.47 -3.39 13.42
CA GLU A 18 4.77 -2.02 13.86
C GLU A 18 5.56 -1.20 12.84
N ARG A 19 6.42 -1.83 12.02
CA ARG A 19 7.16 -1.12 10.97
C ARG A 19 6.21 -0.57 9.90
N PHE A 20 5.17 -1.32 9.56
CA PHE A 20 4.17 -0.87 8.61
C PHE A 20 3.27 0.21 9.21
N LEU A 21 2.88 0.09 10.48
CA LEU A 21 2.11 1.14 11.17
C LEU A 21 2.90 2.46 11.24
N ALA A 22 4.21 2.39 11.53
CA ALA A 22 5.08 3.57 11.51
C ALA A 22 5.20 4.18 10.10
N CYS A 23 5.27 3.34 9.06
CA CYS A 23 5.26 3.80 7.68
C CYS A 23 3.96 4.53 7.33
N LEU A 24 2.79 3.96 7.63
CA LEU A 24 1.50 4.62 7.42
C LEU A 24 1.41 5.95 8.16
N LYS A 25 1.86 5.99 9.42
CA LYS A 25 1.89 7.22 10.22
C LYS A 25 2.76 8.31 9.60
N SER A 26 3.89 7.95 8.99
CA SER A 26 4.76 8.92 8.29
C SER A 26 4.11 9.52 7.04
N LEU A 27 3.04 8.90 6.52
CA LEU A 27 2.30 9.33 5.35
C LEU A 27 0.97 10.02 5.70
N ALA A 28 0.69 10.28 6.98
CA ALA A 28 -0.61 10.78 7.43
C ALA A 28 -1.01 12.15 6.81
N ASP A 29 -0.03 13.00 6.52
CA ASP A 29 -0.24 14.33 5.91
C ASP A 29 -0.15 14.30 4.37
N PHE A 30 0.01 13.12 3.77
CA PHE A 30 0.05 12.98 2.31
C PHE A 30 -1.36 12.99 1.72
N ASP A 31 -1.63 13.94 0.83
CA ASP A 31 -2.94 14.19 0.23
C ASP A 31 -3.10 13.56 -1.17
N GLY A 32 -2.12 12.78 -1.62
CA GLY A 32 -2.10 12.13 -2.93
C GLY A 32 -2.53 10.66 -2.93
N PRO A 33 -2.48 10.00 -4.11
CA PRO A 33 -2.77 8.58 -4.26
C PRO A 33 -1.85 7.70 -3.42
N LEU A 34 -2.42 6.97 -2.46
CA LEU A 34 -1.73 5.98 -1.64
C LEU A 34 -2.28 4.58 -1.92
N VAL A 35 -1.41 3.67 -2.35
CA VAL A 35 -1.72 2.23 -2.46
C VAL A 35 -0.91 1.44 -1.46
N TYR A 36 -1.58 0.50 -0.80
CA TYR A 36 -0.93 -0.62 -0.17
C TYR A 36 -1.18 -1.90 -0.97
N VAL A 37 -0.12 -2.58 -1.38
CA VAL A 37 -0.18 -3.86 -2.08
C VAL A 37 0.25 -4.95 -1.11
N ASP A 38 -0.72 -5.77 -0.73
CA ASP A 38 -0.53 -6.87 0.19
C ASP A 38 -0.18 -8.17 -0.55
N SER A 39 0.71 -8.97 0.04
CA SER A 39 1.10 -10.28 -0.49
C SER A 39 0.71 -11.44 0.43
N GLY A 40 -0.43 -11.31 1.12
CA GLY A 40 -1.01 -12.32 1.98
C GLY A 40 -0.71 -12.08 3.46
N SER A 41 -0.96 -10.86 3.95
CA SER A 41 -0.83 -10.55 5.38
C SER A 41 -1.95 -11.20 6.21
N THR A 42 -1.60 -11.55 7.44
CA THR A 42 -2.50 -12.14 8.44
C THR A 42 -2.45 -11.40 9.78
N ASP A 43 -1.68 -10.33 9.87
CA ASP A 43 -1.41 -9.56 11.10
C ASP A 43 -2.29 -8.30 11.24
N GLY A 44 -3.29 -8.14 10.38
CA GLY A 44 -4.14 -6.95 10.34
C GLY A 44 -3.62 -5.82 9.45
N SER A 45 -2.50 -5.98 8.73
CA SER A 45 -1.94 -4.96 7.83
C SER A 45 -2.98 -4.39 6.83
N VAL A 46 -3.81 -5.25 6.24
CA VAL A 46 -4.86 -4.82 5.29
C VAL A 46 -5.87 -3.87 5.94
N ALA A 47 -6.30 -4.16 7.17
CA ALA A 47 -7.22 -3.30 7.90
C ALA A 47 -6.57 -1.95 8.24
N ALA A 48 -5.35 -1.98 8.79
CA ALA A 48 -4.60 -0.78 9.12
C ALA A 48 -4.35 0.13 7.90
N ALA A 49 -4.07 -0.44 6.74
CA ALA A 49 -3.89 0.31 5.50
C ALA A 49 -5.18 1.04 5.07
N ARG A 50 -6.33 0.35 5.15
CA ARG A 50 -7.64 0.94 4.84
C ARG A 50 -7.99 2.06 5.81
N ASP A 51 -7.75 1.86 7.10
CA ASP A 51 -7.99 2.85 8.14
C ASP A 51 -7.12 4.11 7.96
N ALA A 52 -5.92 3.95 7.41
CA ALA A 52 -5.03 5.04 7.03
C ALA A 52 -5.41 5.72 5.69
N GLY A 53 -6.51 5.32 5.05
CA GLY A 53 -6.99 5.89 3.79
C GLY A 53 -6.31 5.35 2.53
N ALA A 54 -5.48 4.31 2.62
CA ALA A 54 -4.85 3.70 1.46
C ALA A 54 -5.84 2.86 0.65
N SER A 55 -5.74 2.91 -0.67
CA SER A 55 -6.33 1.89 -1.54
C SER A 55 -5.56 0.58 -1.39
N VAL A 56 -6.26 -0.53 -1.14
CA VAL A 56 -5.59 -1.84 -0.94
C VAL A 56 -5.73 -2.72 -2.18
N VAL A 57 -4.61 -3.34 -2.58
CA VAL A 57 -4.56 -4.43 -3.57
C VAL A 57 -4.04 -5.68 -2.89
N GLU A 58 -4.89 -6.68 -2.73
CA GLU A 58 -4.48 -8.00 -2.23
C GLU A 58 -4.04 -8.86 -3.42
N LEU A 59 -2.77 -9.26 -3.46
CA LEU A 59 -2.24 -10.06 -4.56
C LEU A 59 -2.77 -11.50 -4.51
N ASP A 60 -3.06 -12.05 -5.69
CA ASP A 60 -3.24 -13.48 -5.85
C ASP A 60 -1.92 -14.21 -5.61
N MET A 61 -1.85 -14.91 -4.48
CA MET A 61 -0.68 -15.67 -4.04
C MET A 61 -0.63 -17.09 -4.59
N SER A 62 -1.60 -17.52 -5.41
CA SER A 62 -1.44 -18.71 -6.26
C SER A 62 -0.33 -18.54 -7.30
N ARG A 63 0.00 -17.27 -7.61
CA ARG A 63 1.09 -16.89 -8.51
C ARG A 63 2.32 -16.47 -7.67
N PRO A 64 3.56 -16.86 -8.05
CA PRO A 64 4.77 -16.50 -7.31
C PRO A 64 4.98 -15.00 -7.13
N PHE A 65 5.29 -14.59 -5.90
CA PHE A 65 5.56 -13.19 -5.57
C PHE A 65 6.86 -12.69 -6.18
N THR A 66 6.82 -11.45 -6.68
CA THR A 66 8.01 -10.62 -6.89
C THR A 66 7.72 -9.19 -6.47
N ALA A 67 8.73 -8.47 -5.98
CA ALA A 67 8.58 -7.07 -5.61
C ALA A 67 8.18 -6.18 -6.82
N ALA A 68 8.67 -6.52 -8.02
CA ALA A 68 8.28 -5.85 -9.26
C ALA A 68 6.79 -6.00 -9.55
N ARG A 69 6.23 -7.21 -9.38
CA ARG A 69 4.79 -7.47 -9.55
C ARG A 69 3.98 -6.63 -8.58
N ALA A 70 4.34 -6.62 -7.30
CA ALA A 70 3.61 -5.85 -6.30
C ALA A 70 3.60 -4.34 -6.64
N ARG A 71 4.76 -3.76 -6.98
CA ARG A 71 4.85 -2.35 -7.38
C ARG A 71 4.00 -2.05 -8.62
N ASN A 72 4.08 -2.89 -9.64
CA ASN A 72 3.31 -2.72 -10.87
C ASN A 72 1.80 -2.85 -10.65
N SER A 73 1.36 -3.79 -9.80
CA SER A 73 -0.05 -3.91 -9.43
C SER A 73 -0.55 -2.69 -8.68
N GLY A 74 0.28 -2.07 -7.84
CA GLY A 74 -0.06 -0.80 -7.20
C GLY A 74 -0.14 0.35 -8.19
N LEU A 75 0.82 0.44 -9.12
CA LEU A 75 0.80 1.44 -10.19
C LEU A 75 -0.47 1.32 -11.07
N GLN A 76 -0.91 0.11 -11.39
CA GLN A 76 -2.12 -0.11 -12.21
C GLN A 76 -3.44 0.26 -11.51
N ARG A 77 -3.43 0.44 -10.19
CA ARG A 77 -4.63 0.77 -9.41
C ARG A 77 -5.04 2.25 -9.52
N TRP A 78 -4.14 3.13 -9.97
CA TRP A 78 -4.35 4.57 -10.11
C TRP A 78 -3.99 5.06 -11.51
#